data_AF-A0A2D8CKH4-F1
#
_entry.id   AF-A0A2D8CKH4-F1
#
_cell.length_a   1.000
_cell.length_b   1.000
_cell.length_c   1.000
_cell.angle_alpha   90.00
_cell.angle_beta   90.00
_cell.angle_gamma   90.00
#
_symmetry.space_group_name_H-M   'P 1'
#
loop_
_entity.id
_entity.type
_entity.pdbx_description
1 polymer ?
#
loop_
_entity_poly.entity_id
_entity_poly.type
_entity_poly.pdbx_seq_one_letter_code
_entity_poly.pdbx_strand_id
1 'polypeptide(L)'
;MRHFKTNFLLLSVVTLFTSSVFAQESSNSDTDLDQPALPVLSDTTNFEKLRTHLINYHALLREDLEKAETIAPMMQELCPVYFEMKSVEENKETRQFWDEFDDLERNNSTNYRFLEKVTEMYKNDELAYKKPFGAVIQGVIAGTNIFEPKSSSNPEQKLWNEAHDSEDRNELSTKEGKAITTYPKSVRGDSVFVFTKTGKYRMEVNTFSKHIGDCSSFFSYRLEPAAKQSEEEPVLISSPFDLDLEFVQNEELDQRMSEKFQPVCADCPVSGRYQQSFARLKGYENFYFTYTREPGKLLDETSVPQRSLVYYNGNLLRIVYTIQFDKFGCGCI
;
A
#
# COMPACT_ATOMS: atom_id res chain seq x y z
N MET A 1 22.03 20.52 29.95
CA MET A 1 21.07 21.59 29.57
C MET A 1 20.10 20.98 28.57
N ARG A 2 18.77 20.93 28.69
CA ARG A 2 17.76 21.46 29.61
C ARG A 2 16.70 20.36 29.76
N HIS A 3 16.15 20.21 30.97
CA HIS A 3 14.95 19.41 31.22
C HIS A 3 13.74 20.05 30.54
N PHE A 4 12.91 19.24 29.88
CA PHE A 4 11.50 19.57 29.64
C PHE A 4 10.65 18.45 30.26
N LYS A 5 10.11 18.77 31.44
CA LYS A 5 8.94 18.11 32.00
C LYS A 5 7.73 18.81 31.40
N THR A 6 6.82 18.07 30.80
CA THR A 6 5.48 18.59 30.48
C THR A 6 4.46 17.62 31.05
N ASN A 7 3.60 18.18 31.89
CA ASN A 7 2.60 17.49 32.69
C ASN A 7 1.51 16.86 31.81
N PHE A 8 1.21 15.60 32.08
CA PHE A 8 -0.05 14.95 31.70
C PHE A 8 -1.14 15.45 32.64
N LEU A 9 -2.19 16.06 32.09
CA LEU A 9 -3.43 16.35 32.81
C LEU A 9 -4.54 15.58 32.12
N LEU A 10 -4.94 14.48 32.76
CA LEU A 10 -6.21 13.80 32.49
C LEU A 10 -7.34 14.78 32.82
N LEU A 11 -8.23 15.02 31.86
CA LEU A 11 -9.60 15.37 32.19
C LEU A 11 -10.55 14.56 31.30
N SER A 12 -11.28 13.69 31.99
CA SER A 12 -12.42 12.92 31.52
C SER A 12 -13.58 13.85 31.19
N VAL A 13 -14.16 13.70 30.02
CA VAL A 13 -15.57 14.06 29.76
C VAL A 13 -16.17 12.94 28.92
N VAL A 14 -16.74 11.95 29.61
CA VAL A 14 -17.63 10.95 29.01
C VAL A 14 -19.03 11.58 29.03
N THR A 15 -19.50 12.06 27.89
CA THR A 15 -20.87 12.53 27.75
C THR A 15 -21.76 11.32 27.43
N LEU A 16 -22.58 10.92 28.40
CA LEU A 16 -23.67 9.96 28.23
C LEU A 16 -24.77 10.60 27.38
N PHE A 17 -24.96 10.13 26.15
CA PHE A 17 -26.19 10.36 25.39
C PHE A 17 -27.21 9.28 25.77
N THR A 18 -28.21 9.65 26.56
CA THR A 18 -29.42 8.85 26.76
C THR A 18 -30.43 9.26 25.68
N SER A 19 -30.61 8.41 24.67
CA SER A 19 -31.68 8.59 23.68
C SER A 19 -33.01 8.17 24.27
N SER A 20 -33.94 9.11 24.29
CA SER A 20 -35.35 8.95 24.68
C SER A 20 -36.09 7.99 23.76
N VAL A 21 -36.75 7.00 24.35
CA VAL A 21 -37.71 6.09 23.70
C VAL A 21 -38.98 6.88 23.38
N PHE A 22 -39.30 7.07 22.10
CA PHE A 22 -40.64 7.41 21.65
C PHE A 22 -41.35 6.14 21.21
N ALA A 23 -42.37 5.74 21.98
CA ALA A 23 -43.33 4.75 21.56
C ALA A 23 -44.39 5.44 20.68
N GLN A 24 -44.59 4.93 19.47
CA GLN A 24 -45.76 5.24 18.68
C GLN A 24 -46.28 3.93 18.06
N GLU A 25 -47.41 3.47 18.57
CA GLU A 25 -48.24 2.47 17.91
C GLU A 25 -48.92 3.09 16.69
N SER A 26 -48.82 2.45 15.53
CA SER A 26 -49.89 2.48 14.53
C SER A 26 -49.87 1.22 13.68
N SER A 27 -51.04 0.62 13.58
CA SER A 27 -51.43 -0.61 12.92
C SER A 27 -51.53 -0.55 11.39
N ASN A 28 -51.52 -1.75 10.77
CA ASN A 28 -51.90 -2.17 9.41
C ASN A 28 -50.78 -2.10 8.36
N SER A 29 -50.65 -2.99 7.38
CA SER A 29 -51.13 -4.35 7.09
C SER A 29 -50.46 -4.73 5.75
N ASP A 30 -50.05 -5.99 5.60
CA ASP A 30 -49.81 -6.71 4.34
C ASP A 30 -48.71 -6.20 3.37
N THR A 31 -47.51 -6.79 3.47
CA THR A 31 -46.95 -7.78 2.51
C THR A 31 -45.49 -8.05 2.91
N ASP A 32 -45.28 -9.13 3.69
CA ASP A 32 -43.94 -9.61 4.04
C ASP A 32 -43.26 -10.23 2.81
N LEU A 33 -42.62 -9.37 2.03
CA LEU A 33 -41.33 -9.72 1.44
C LEU A 33 -40.34 -9.68 2.59
N ASP A 34 -39.84 -10.86 2.96
CA ASP A 34 -38.86 -11.11 4.03
C ASP A 34 -37.59 -10.26 3.78
N GLN A 35 -37.65 -8.98 4.18
CA GLN A 35 -36.52 -8.07 4.07
C GLN A 35 -35.51 -8.52 5.12
N PRO A 36 -34.25 -8.80 4.74
CA PRO A 36 -33.22 -9.13 5.71
C PRO A 36 -33.13 -8.00 6.73
N ALA A 37 -33.52 -8.30 7.98
CA ALA A 37 -33.45 -7.34 9.07
C ALA A 37 -32.02 -6.77 9.14
N LEU A 38 -31.92 -5.44 9.22
CA LEU A 38 -30.62 -4.79 9.37
C LEU A 38 -29.91 -5.37 10.60
N PRO A 39 -28.61 -5.71 10.51
CA PRO A 39 -27.87 -6.20 11.66
C PRO A 39 -28.01 -5.20 12.81
N VAL A 40 -28.61 -5.65 13.91
CA VAL A 40 -28.66 -4.88 15.16
C VAL A 40 -27.24 -4.41 15.47
N LEU A 41 -27.08 -3.14 15.82
CA LEU A 41 -25.81 -2.55 16.29
C LEU A 41 -25.25 -3.43 17.41
N SER A 42 -24.41 -4.39 17.04
CA SER A 42 -23.82 -5.35 17.95
C SER A 42 -22.62 -4.69 18.58
N ASP A 43 -22.62 -4.57 19.91
CA ASP A 43 -21.48 -4.27 20.80
C ASP A 43 -20.22 -3.78 20.07
N THR A 44 -20.20 -2.49 19.72
CA THR A 44 -19.09 -1.81 19.03
C THR A 44 -17.91 -1.52 19.97
N THR A 45 -17.89 -2.10 21.17
CA THR A 45 -16.85 -1.89 22.18
C THR A 45 -15.54 -2.62 21.87
N ASN A 46 -15.55 -3.56 20.91
CA ASN A 46 -14.39 -4.34 20.49
C ASN A 46 -14.07 -4.09 19.01
N PHE A 47 -12.79 -3.86 18.71
CA PHE A 47 -12.28 -3.58 17.37
C PHE A 47 -12.71 -4.63 16.34
N GLU A 48 -12.55 -5.92 16.64
CA GLU A 48 -12.90 -7.00 15.70
C GLU A 48 -14.40 -7.08 15.45
N LYS A 49 -15.23 -6.85 16.49
CA LYS A 49 -16.69 -6.83 16.32
C LYS A 49 -17.12 -5.68 15.42
N LEU A 50 -16.61 -4.46 15.68
CA LEU A 50 -16.89 -3.29 14.87
C LEU A 50 -16.42 -3.49 13.42
N ARG A 51 -15.21 -4.05 13.25
CA ARG A 51 -14.64 -4.38 11.94
C ARG A 51 -15.52 -5.35 11.15
N THR A 52 -15.91 -6.47 11.76
CA THR A 52 -16.83 -7.45 11.12
C THR A 52 -18.16 -6.82 10.77
N HIS A 53 -18.71 -5.99 11.66
CA HIS A 53 -19.98 -5.30 11.43
C HIS A 53 -19.92 -4.37 10.21
N LEU A 54 -18.86 -3.57 10.10
CA LEU A 54 -18.63 -2.67 8.96
C LEU A 54 -18.36 -3.42 7.65
N ILE A 55 -17.65 -4.56 7.69
CA ILE A 55 -17.48 -5.43 6.52
C ILE A 55 -18.85 -5.92 6.01
N ASN A 56 -19.74 -6.34 6.91
CA ASN A 56 -21.08 -6.77 6.54
C ASN A 56 -21.91 -5.62 5.94
N TYR A 57 -21.81 -4.41 6.49
CA TYR A 57 -22.47 -3.23 5.93
C TYR A 57 -21.98 -2.90 4.53
N HIS A 58 -20.65 -2.92 4.33
CA HIS A 58 -20.07 -2.69 3.01
C HIS A 58 -20.45 -3.79 2.00
N ALA A 59 -20.61 -5.04 2.43
CA ALA A 59 -21.14 -6.11 1.58
C ALA A 59 -22.61 -5.86 1.18
N LEU A 60 -23.47 -5.49 2.13
CA LEU A 60 -24.87 -5.16 1.89
C LEU A 60 -25.03 -3.98 0.93
N LEU A 61 -24.23 -2.92 1.06
CA LEU A 61 -24.23 -1.78 0.13
C LEU A 61 -23.95 -2.18 -1.32
N ARG A 62 -23.14 -3.22 -1.53
CA ARG A 62 -22.81 -3.71 -2.89
C ARG A 62 -23.90 -4.58 -3.48
N GLU A 63 -24.62 -5.31 -2.64
CA GLU A 63 -25.66 -6.25 -3.07
C GLU A 63 -27.02 -5.57 -3.27
N ASP A 64 -27.31 -4.52 -2.50
CA ASP A 64 -28.62 -3.88 -2.46
C ASP A 64 -28.49 -2.35 -2.33
N LEU A 65 -28.60 -1.66 -3.48
CA LEU A 65 -28.52 -0.20 -3.56
C LEU A 65 -29.68 0.51 -2.86
N GLU A 66 -30.84 -0.15 -2.68
CA GLU A 66 -31.99 0.47 -2.00
C GLU A 66 -31.72 0.65 -0.50
N LYS A 67 -30.88 -0.21 0.08
CA LYS A 67 -30.43 -0.10 1.47
C LYS A 67 -29.35 0.96 1.67
N ALA A 68 -28.83 1.56 0.59
CA ALA A 68 -27.74 2.53 0.68
C ALA A 68 -28.11 3.76 1.52
N GLU A 69 -29.35 4.24 1.40
CA GLU A 69 -29.83 5.40 2.17
C GLU A 69 -29.88 5.13 3.68
N THR A 70 -30.01 3.87 4.10
CA THR A 70 -30.03 3.49 5.52
C THR A 70 -28.64 3.13 6.04
N ILE A 71 -27.80 2.45 5.23
CA ILE A 71 -26.49 1.98 5.67
C ILE A 71 -25.43 3.09 5.61
N ALA A 72 -25.47 3.97 4.62
CA ALA A 72 -24.46 5.01 4.44
C ALA A 72 -24.34 5.95 5.67
N PRO A 73 -25.44 6.46 6.28
CA PRO A 73 -25.34 7.24 7.51
C PRO A 73 -24.69 6.46 8.67
N MET A 74 -25.00 5.17 8.81
CA MET A 74 -24.40 4.33 9.86
C MET A 74 -22.90 4.14 9.65
N MET A 75 -22.47 3.92 8.40
CA MET A 75 -21.05 3.85 8.08
C MET A 75 -20.34 5.18 8.35
N GLN A 76 -20.95 6.32 8.02
CA GLN A 76 -20.39 7.65 8.32
C GLN A 76 -20.17 7.87 9.82
N GLU A 77 -21.05 7.35 10.68
CA GLU A 77 -20.92 7.43 12.14
C GLU A 77 -19.85 6.48 12.69
N LEU A 78 -19.81 5.23 12.19
CA LEU A 78 -18.97 4.17 12.74
C LEU A 78 -17.54 4.16 12.20
N CYS A 79 -17.31 4.66 10.99
CA CYS A 79 -15.99 4.65 10.37
C CYS A 79 -14.94 5.49 11.13
N PRO A 80 -15.24 6.70 11.65
CA PRO A 80 -14.33 7.44 12.50
C PRO A 80 -13.89 6.63 13.74
N VAL A 81 -14.84 5.97 14.41
CA VAL A 81 -14.56 5.10 15.58
C VAL A 81 -13.66 3.93 15.19
N TYR A 82 -13.96 3.29 14.05
CA TYR A 82 -13.14 2.22 13.52
C TYR A 82 -11.69 2.67 13.25
N PHE A 83 -11.49 3.85 12.65
CA PHE A 83 -10.15 4.37 12.37
C PHE A 83 -9.38 4.70 13.66
N GLU A 84 -10.06 5.22 14.69
CA GLU A 84 -9.45 5.44 16.01
C GLU A 84 -8.98 4.12 16.63
N MET A 85 -9.86 3.11 16.68
CA MET A 85 -9.53 1.79 17.23
C MET A 85 -8.44 1.10 16.41
N LYS A 86 -8.51 1.18 15.07
CA LYS A 86 -7.49 0.66 14.16
C LYS A 86 -6.12 1.27 14.45
N SER A 87 -6.05 2.59 14.66
CA SER A 87 -4.80 3.27 15.00
C SER A 87 -4.20 2.75 16.30
N VAL A 88 -5.04 2.47 17.32
CA VAL A 88 -4.58 1.88 18.58
C VAL A 88 -3.98 0.48 18.37
N GLU A 89 -4.64 -0.37 17.58
CA GLU A 89 -4.12 -1.70 17.26
C GLU A 89 -2.83 -1.63 16.44
N GLU A 90 -2.78 -0.79 15.40
CA GLU A 90 -1.57 -0.59 14.59
C GLU A 90 -0.38 -0.05 15.43
N ASN A 91 -0.65 0.77 16.44
CA ASN A 91 0.37 1.25 17.38
C ASN A 91 0.87 0.14 18.34
N LYS A 92 0.03 -0.84 18.69
CA LYS A 92 0.47 -2.02 19.44
C LYS A 92 1.33 -2.93 18.55
N GLU A 93 0.86 -3.23 17.35
CA GLU A 93 1.61 -4.01 16.36
C GLU A 93 2.96 -3.38 16.02
N THR A 94 3.00 -2.05 15.88
CA THR A 94 4.24 -1.32 15.60
C THR A 94 5.24 -1.46 16.76
N ARG A 95 4.79 -1.38 18.02
CA ARG A 95 5.67 -1.57 19.18
C ARG A 95 6.22 -3.00 19.23
N GLN A 96 5.35 -4.00 19.08
CA GLN A 96 5.77 -5.41 19.05
C GLN A 96 6.76 -5.67 17.92
N PHE A 97 6.52 -5.11 16.74
CA PHE A 97 7.46 -5.20 15.62
C PHE A 97 8.83 -4.65 15.98
N TRP A 98 8.91 -3.48 16.62
CA TRP A 98 10.19 -2.89 17.01
C TRP A 98 10.91 -3.68 18.09
N ASP A 99 10.18 -4.20 19.08
CA ASP A 99 10.75 -5.09 20.10
C ASP A 99 11.38 -6.33 19.43
N GLU A 100 10.68 -6.97 18.48
CA GLU A 100 11.20 -8.13 17.74
C GLU A 100 12.31 -7.75 16.74
N PHE A 101 12.26 -6.56 16.14
CA PHE A 101 13.28 -6.08 15.22
C PHE A 101 14.60 -5.79 15.95
N ASP A 102 14.53 -5.20 17.14
CA ASP A 102 15.72 -4.87 17.94
C ASP A 102 16.47 -6.11 18.43
N ASP A 103 15.75 -7.23 18.59
CA ASP A 103 16.28 -8.55 18.97
C ASP A 103 16.91 -9.32 17.79
N LEU A 104 16.79 -8.84 16.55
CA LEU A 104 17.40 -9.49 15.40
C LEU A 104 18.93 -9.56 15.52
N GLU A 105 19.52 -10.67 15.07
CA GLU A 105 20.97 -10.82 15.04
C GLU A 105 21.60 -9.77 14.12
N ARG A 106 22.23 -8.77 14.71
CA ARG A 106 22.92 -7.70 13.98
C ARG A 106 24.22 -8.25 13.42
N ASN A 107 24.22 -8.49 12.12
CA ASN A 107 25.43 -8.88 11.39
C ASN A 107 25.65 -7.94 10.20
N ASN A 108 26.86 -7.96 9.63
CA ASN A 108 27.18 -7.12 8.47
C ASN A 108 26.70 -7.75 7.14
N SER A 109 25.62 -8.54 7.16
CA SER A 109 25.06 -9.11 5.93
C SER A 109 24.39 -8.04 5.08
N THR A 110 24.29 -8.29 3.78
CA THR A 110 23.54 -7.42 2.86
C THR A 110 22.06 -7.33 3.26
N ASN A 111 21.46 -8.44 3.71
CA ASN A 111 20.07 -8.50 4.14
C ASN A 111 19.82 -7.67 5.42
N TYR A 112 20.71 -7.70 6.41
CA TYR A 112 20.58 -6.85 7.60
C TYR A 112 20.64 -5.36 7.26
N ARG A 113 21.63 -4.95 6.45
CA ARG A 113 21.78 -3.54 6.03
C ARG A 113 20.58 -3.05 5.24
N PHE A 114 19.97 -3.93 4.43
CA PHE A 114 18.70 -3.63 3.76
C PHE A 114 17.56 -3.41 4.76
N LEU A 115 17.42 -4.28 5.78
CA LEU A 115 16.39 -4.13 6.82
C LEU A 115 16.58 -2.84 7.65
N GLU A 116 17.81 -2.55 8.05
CA GLU A 116 18.13 -1.30 8.74
C GLU A 116 17.72 -0.10 7.86
N LYS A 117 18.12 -0.09 6.59
CA LYS A 117 17.81 1.00 5.67
C LYS A 117 16.34 1.13 5.32
N VAL A 118 15.61 0.03 5.15
CA VAL A 118 14.18 0.08 4.79
C VAL A 118 13.36 0.68 5.92
N THR A 119 13.73 0.41 7.17
CA THR A 119 13.06 0.97 8.35
C THR A 119 13.38 2.47 8.57
N GLU A 120 14.46 2.99 7.97
CA GLU A 120 14.83 4.41 8.00
C GLU A 120 14.26 5.23 6.83
N MET A 121 13.59 4.61 5.85
CA MET A 121 13.26 5.26 4.56
C MET A 121 12.45 6.56 4.66
N TYR A 122 11.65 6.74 5.70
CA TYR A 122 10.88 7.98 5.91
C TYR A 122 11.75 9.23 6.09
N LYS A 123 13.05 9.05 6.32
CA LYS A 123 14.04 10.13 6.50
C LYS A 123 14.91 10.36 5.26
N ASN A 124 14.65 9.65 4.16
CA ASN A 124 15.62 9.52 3.08
C ASN A 124 15.29 10.45 1.89
N ASP A 125 16.19 11.40 1.63
CA ASP A 125 16.18 12.33 0.48
C ASP A 125 16.87 11.71 -0.76
N GLU A 126 16.84 10.39 -0.91
CA GLU A 126 17.41 9.66 -2.03
C GLU A 126 16.43 9.46 -3.19
N LEU A 127 16.99 9.45 -4.41
CA LEU A 127 16.25 9.11 -5.62
C LEU A 127 15.63 7.71 -5.51
N ALA A 128 14.49 7.50 -6.15
CA ALA A 128 13.68 6.29 -6.01
C ALA A 128 14.43 4.99 -6.34
N TYR A 129 15.38 5.01 -7.27
CA TYR A 129 16.19 3.83 -7.60
C TYR A 129 17.32 3.56 -6.59
N LYS A 130 17.67 4.54 -5.75
CA LYS A 130 18.67 4.40 -4.67
C LYS A 130 18.04 3.99 -3.34
N LYS A 131 16.73 4.16 -3.20
CA LYS A 131 15.97 3.66 -2.07
C LYS A 131 16.17 2.13 -1.91
N PRO A 132 16.26 1.62 -0.67
CA PRO A 132 16.50 0.18 -0.43
C PRO A 132 15.41 -0.71 -1.03
N PHE A 133 14.20 -0.19 -1.18
CA PHE A 133 13.06 -0.88 -1.78
C PHE A 133 12.39 0.02 -2.82
N GLY A 134 12.47 -0.34 -4.09
CA GLY A 134 11.75 0.30 -5.19
C GLY A 134 10.73 -0.66 -5.81
N ALA A 135 9.49 -0.23 -5.99
CA ALA A 135 8.51 -1.02 -6.74
C ALA A 135 8.73 -0.85 -8.24
N VAL A 136 8.72 -1.97 -8.95
CA VAL A 136 8.85 -2.00 -10.40
C VAL A 136 7.49 -2.34 -11.01
N ILE A 137 7.09 -1.58 -12.02
CA ILE A 137 5.82 -1.77 -12.73
C ILE A 137 6.11 -1.74 -14.24
N GLN A 138 5.60 -2.69 -14.98
CA GLN A 138 5.82 -2.80 -16.43
C GLN A 138 4.57 -2.39 -17.22
N GLY A 139 3.38 -2.44 -16.61
CA GLY A 139 2.10 -2.22 -17.29
C GLY A 139 1.56 -0.77 -17.29
N VAL A 140 2.39 0.26 -17.09
CA VAL A 140 1.94 1.68 -17.05
C VAL A 140 2.46 2.47 -18.26
N ILE A 141 3.74 2.31 -18.55
CA ILE A 141 4.46 2.92 -19.68
C ILE A 141 5.35 1.83 -20.29
N ALA A 142 5.82 2.03 -21.51
CA ALA A 142 6.65 1.02 -22.17
C ALA A 142 7.93 0.70 -21.36
N GLY A 143 8.19 -0.59 -21.17
CA GLY A 143 9.40 -1.13 -20.54
C GLY A 143 9.31 -1.27 -19.01
N THR A 144 10.43 -1.69 -18.42
CA THR A 144 10.56 -1.92 -16.98
C THR A 144 10.99 -0.63 -16.28
N ASN A 145 10.17 -0.15 -15.35
CA ASN A 145 10.40 1.14 -14.73
C ASN A 145 10.27 1.07 -13.20
N ILE A 146 11.14 1.79 -12.50
CA ILE A 146 10.97 2.11 -11.07
C ILE A 146 10.10 3.37 -10.97
N PHE A 147 9.06 3.34 -10.14
CA PHE A 147 8.08 4.42 -10.04
C PHE A 147 8.27 5.21 -8.75
N GLU A 148 8.06 6.52 -8.86
CA GLU A 148 7.98 7.42 -7.73
C GLU A 148 6.80 8.37 -7.91
N PRO A 149 5.75 8.29 -7.07
CA PRO A 149 4.67 9.26 -7.08
C PRO A 149 5.21 10.69 -6.89
N LYS A 150 4.64 11.66 -7.59
CA LYS A 150 5.08 13.06 -7.44
C LYS A 150 4.73 13.57 -6.04
N SER A 151 5.75 13.84 -5.25
CA SER A 151 5.68 14.59 -3.99
C SER A 151 6.38 15.94 -4.17
N SER A 152 5.87 17.00 -3.51
CA SER A 152 6.43 18.36 -3.59
C SER A 152 7.84 18.49 -3.02
N SER A 153 8.32 17.51 -2.25
CA SER A 153 9.63 17.54 -1.57
C SER A 153 10.61 16.46 -2.06
N ASN A 154 10.36 15.79 -3.19
CA ASN A 154 11.17 14.63 -3.59
C ASN A 154 12.47 15.06 -4.30
N PRO A 155 13.63 14.43 -4.04
CA PRO A 155 14.86 14.53 -4.85
C PRO A 155 14.66 14.46 -6.37
N GLU A 156 13.66 13.73 -6.86
CA GLU A 156 13.26 13.70 -8.27
C GLU A 156 12.90 15.09 -8.80
N GLN A 157 12.22 15.91 -8.00
CA GLN A 157 11.83 17.27 -8.39
C GLN A 157 13.06 18.16 -8.52
N LYS A 158 14.08 17.98 -7.66
CA LYS A 158 15.37 18.66 -7.78
C LYS A 158 16.10 18.22 -9.05
N LEU A 159 16.21 16.91 -9.28
CA LEU A 159 16.81 16.35 -10.50
C LEU A 159 16.08 16.84 -11.77
N TRP A 160 14.76 16.93 -11.71
CA TRP A 160 13.92 17.48 -12.77
C TRP A 160 14.20 18.96 -13.02
N ASN A 161 14.28 19.78 -11.97
CA ASN A 161 14.54 21.22 -12.11
C ASN A 161 15.95 21.47 -12.67
N GLU A 162 16.96 20.75 -12.19
CA GLU A 162 18.34 20.81 -12.74
C GLU A 162 18.39 20.37 -14.20
N ALA A 163 17.52 19.46 -14.62
CA ALA A 163 17.36 19.10 -16.03
C ALA A 163 16.59 20.16 -16.84
N HIS A 164 15.65 20.86 -16.22
CA HIS A 164 14.78 21.85 -16.88
C HIS A 164 15.55 23.08 -17.39
N ASP A 165 16.67 23.40 -16.75
CA ASP A 165 17.59 24.49 -17.12
C ASP A 165 18.57 24.09 -18.24
N SER A 166 18.53 22.84 -18.73
CA SER A 166 19.33 22.34 -19.86
C SER A 166 18.49 22.24 -21.16
N GLU A 167 19.08 22.59 -22.30
CA GLU A 167 18.41 22.73 -23.61
C GLU A 167 17.86 21.41 -24.24
N ASP A 168 18.05 20.25 -23.59
CA ASP A 168 17.70 18.93 -24.13
C ASP A 168 16.24 18.52 -23.84
N ARG A 169 15.26 19.23 -24.42
CA ARG A 169 13.86 18.74 -24.42
C ARG A 169 13.51 18.02 -25.71
N ASN A 170 13.41 16.70 -25.63
CA ASN A 170 12.63 15.91 -26.58
C ASN A 170 11.27 15.59 -25.95
N GLU A 171 10.24 16.34 -26.31
CA GLU A 171 8.86 16.04 -25.94
C GLU A 171 8.37 14.85 -26.77
N LEU A 172 8.15 13.71 -26.13
CA LEU A 172 7.55 12.54 -26.75
C LEU A 172 6.10 12.44 -26.29
N SER A 173 5.18 12.83 -27.17
CA SER A 173 3.76 12.48 -27.09
C SER A 173 3.60 11.08 -27.70
N THR A 174 3.05 10.13 -26.95
CA THR A 174 2.65 8.82 -27.52
C THR A 174 1.15 8.58 -27.36
N LYS A 175 0.62 7.87 -28.36
CA LYS A 175 -0.77 7.80 -28.81
C LYS A 175 -1.68 6.88 -28.01
N GLU A 176 -2.97 7.25 -28.10
CA GLU A 176 -4.21 6.47 -27.92
C GLU A 176 -4.46 5.88 -26.51
N GLY A 177 -5.10 6.71 -25.68
CA GLY A 177 -5.91 6.25 -24.54
C GLY A 177 -5.55 6.87 -23.19
N LYS A 178 -4.35 7.41 -23.01
CA LYS A 178 -3.93 8.11 -21.79
C LYS A 178 -2.98 9.26 -22.14
N ALA A 179 -3.38 10.50 -21.85
CA ALA A 179 -2.61 11.71 -22.14
C ALA A 179 -1.40 11.85 -21.20
N ILE A 180 -0.38 10.98 -21.33
CA ILE A 180 0.84 11.07 -20.54
C ILE A 180 1.94 11.76 -21.37
N THR A 181 2.33 12.97 -20.98
CA THR A 181 3.51 13.63 -21.55
C THR A 181 4.77 13.16 -20.84
N THR A 182 5.74 12.66 -21.61
CA THR A 182 7.02 12.13 -21.10
C THR A 182 8.20 13.04 -21.43
N TYR A 183 9.06 13.29 -20.46
CA TYR A 183 10.29 14.06 -20.63
C TYR A 183 11.53 13.24 -20.20
N PRO A 184 12.19 12.53 -21.12
CA PRO A 184 13.30 11.65 -20.80
C PRO A 184 14.64 12.40 -20.67
N LYS A 185 15.48 11.97 -19.73
CA LYS A 185 16.89 12.36 -19.57
C LYS A 185 17.74 11.12 -19.32
N SER A 186 18.88 11.00 -20.01
CA SER A 186 19.79 9.89 -19.75
C SER A 186 20.50 10.07 -18.41
N VAL A 187 20.42 9.05 -17.56
CA VAL A 187 21.09 8.96 -16.26
C VAL A 187 21.95 7.71 -16.33
N ARG A 188 23.12 7.79 -16.96
CA ARG A 188 24.03 6.63 -17.11
C ARG A 188 24.94 6.49 -15.89
N GLY A 189 25.22 5.25 -15.52
CA GLY A 189 26.30 4.91 -14.58
C GLY A 189 25.85 4.22 -13.29
N ASP A 190 24.55 4.22 -13.00
CA ASP A 190 23.99 3.52 -11.84
C ASP A 190 23.30 2.21 -12.26
N SER A 191 23.19 1.29 -11.30
CA SER A 191 22.56 -0.02 -11.49
C SER A 191 21.80 -0.44 -10.25
N VAL A 192 20.76 -1.23 -10.43
CA VAL A 192 20.02 -1.86 -9.34
C VAL A 192 19.94 -3.36 -9.54
N PHE A 193 19.71 -4.09 -8.45
CA PHE A 193 19.19 -5.44 -8.51
C PHE A 193 17.69 -5.37 -8.66
N VAL A 194 17.15 -6.17 -9.58
CA VAL A 194 15.72 -6.41 -9.71
C VAL A 194 15.42 -7.84 -9.31
N PHE A 195 14.23 -8.06 -8.76
CA PHE A 195 13.79 -9.35 -8.28
C PHE A 195 12.43 -9.69 -8.90
N THR A 196 12.32 -10.92 -9.38
CA THR A 196 11.13 -11.49 -10.00
C THR A 196 10.52 -12.53 -9.05
N LYS A 197 9.61 -13.37 -9.56
CA LYS A 197 9.10 -14.52 -8.79
C LYS A 197 10.12 -15.64 -8.63
N THR A 198 11.14 -15.67 -9.49
CA THR A 198 12.01 -16.85 -9.66
C THR A 198 13.50 -16.52 -9.64
N GLY A 199 13.87 -15.24 -9.70
CA GLY A 199 15.27 -14.86 -9.79
C GLY A 199 15.54 -13.40 -9.50
N LYS A 200 16.82 -13.06 -9.66
CA LYS A 200 17.31 -11.69 -9.55
C LYS A 200 18.26 -11.37 -10.71
N TYR A 201 18.25 -10.13 -11.15
CA TYR A 201 19.08 -9.63 -12.23
C TYR A 201 19.64 -8.27 -11.87
N ARG A 202 20.85 -7.96 -12.35
CA ARG A 202 21.39 -6.61 -12.26
C ARG A 202 21.04 -5.86 -13.53
N MET A 203 20.36 -4.73 -13.40
CA MET A 203 19.93 -3.88 -14.50
C MET A 203 20.53 -2.48 -14.37
N GLU A 204 20.87 -1.87 -15.51
CA GLU A 204 21.33 -0.49 -15.55
C GLU A 204 20.14 0.47 -15.50
N VAL A 205 20.30 1.54 -14.74
CA VAL A 205 19.41 2.69 -14.80
C VAL A 205 19.85 3.53 -15.98
N ASN A 206 18.94 3.81 -16.92
CA ASN A 206 19.30 4.49 -18.16
C ASN A 206 18.59 5.83 -18.34
N THR A 207 17.28 5.88 -18.07
CA THR A 207 16.46 7.06 -18.40
C THR A 207 15.62 7.48 -17.21
N PHE A 208 15.76 8.73 -16.78
CA PHE A 208 14.84 9.40 -15.88
C PHE A 208 13.76 10.12 -16.69
N SER A 209 12.49 9.94 -16.32
CA SER A 209 11.36 10.55 -17.01
C SER A 209 10.38 11.16 -16.03
N LYS A 210 9.84 12.33 -16.38
CA LYS A 210 8.65 12.87 -15.74
C LYS A 210 7.43 12.58 -16.61
N HIS A 211 6.38 12.10 -15.97
CA HIS A 211 5.09 11.76 -16.56
C HIS A 211 4.01 12.66 -15.99
N ILE A 212 3.24 13.29 -16.86
CA ILE A 212 2.11 14.14 -16.49
C ILE A 212 0.88 13.58 -17.19
N GLY A 213 -0.03 13.01 -16.41
CA GLY A 213 -1.36 12.58 -16.87
C GLY A 213 -2.48 13.36 -16.21
N ASP A 214 -3.71 13.13 -16.70
CA ASP A 214 -4.92 13.83 -16.25
C ASP A 214 -5.21 13.63 -14.75
N CYS A 215 -4.93 12.43 -14.23
CA CYS A 215 -5.24 12.02 -12.86
C CYS A 215 -4.00 11.92 -11.96
N SER A 216 -2.82 11.66 -12.52
CA SER A 216 -1.59 11.51 -11.73
C SER A 216 -0.36 12.01 -12.48
N SER A 217 0.57 12.60 -11.73
CA SER A 217 1.92 12.89 -12.21
C SER A 217 2.91 12.07 -11.41
N PHE A 218 3.92 11.52 -12.08
CA PHE A 218 4.92 10.67 -11.43
C PHE A 218 6.26 10.78 -12.15
N PHE A 219 7.30 10.31 -11.47
CA PHE A 219 8.62 10.13 -12.06
C PHE A 219 8.87 8.64 -12.29
N SER A 220 9.68 8.33 -13.30
CA SER A 220 10.11 6.96 -13.55
C SER A 220 11.59 6.88 -13.91
N TYR A 221 12.19 5.75 -13.57
CA TYR A 221 13.52 5.38 -14.02
C TYR A 221 13.42 4.11 -14.86
N ARG A 222 13.74 4.20 -16.15
CA ARG A 222 13.77 3.05 -17.06
C ARG A 222 15.00 2.20 -16.80
N LEU A 223 14.76 0.90 -16.67
CA LEU A 223 15.79 -0.11 -16.52
C LEU A 223 16.04 -0.80 -17.85
N GLU A 224 17.31 -0.99 -18.20
CA GLU A 224 17.69 -1.76 -19.38
C GLU A 224 17.60 -3.27 -19.11
N PRO A 225 16.90 -4.05 -19.96
CA PRO A 225 16.82 -5.51 -19.85
C PRO A 225 18.20 -6.14 -19.64
N ALA A 226 18.32 -6.98 -18.62
CA ALA A 226 19.52 -7.79 -18.48
C ALA A 226 19.54 -8.85 -19.59
N ALA A 227 20.71 -9.15 -20.17
CA ALA A 227 20.83 -10.06 -21.32
C ALA A 227 20.25 -11.48 -21.12
N LYS A 228 20.02 -11.89 -19.86
CA LYS A 228 19.46 -13.20 -19.49
C LYS A 228 18.02 -13.15 -19.00
N GLN A 229 17.45 -11.96 -18.85
CA GLN A 229 16.08 -11.78 -18.40
C GLN A 229 15.13 -11.95 -19.59
N SER A 230 14.09 -12.76 -19.43
CA SER A 230 13.00 -12.81 -20.42
C SER A 230 12.23 -11.49 -20.39
N GLU A 231 11.92 -10.91 -21.55
CA GLU A 231 11.11 -9.69 -21.64
C GLU A 231 9.71 -9.85 -21.01
N GLU A 232 9.22 -11.09 -20.94
CA GLU A 232 7.91 -11.42 -20.36
C GLU A 232 7.96 -11.68 -18.85
N GLU A 233 9.14 -11.79 -18.24
CA GLU A 233 9.26 -12.10 -16.81
C GLU A 233 8.88 -10.87 -15.95
N PRO A 234 7.84 -10.97 -15.11
CA PRO A 234 7.40 -9.84 -14.31
C PRO A 234 8.44 -9.45 -13.26
N VAL A 235 8.85 -8.20 -13.28
CA VAL A 235 9.71 -7.63 -12.24
C VAL A 235 8.84 -7.10 -11.11
N LEU A 236 9.15 -7.51 -9.89
CA LEU A 236 8.33 -7.19 -8.72
C LEU A 236 8.90 -6.02 -7.94
N ILE A 237 10.18 -6.10 -7.60
CA ILE A 237 10.86 -5.09 -6.79
C ILE A 237 12.27 -4.84 -7.34
N SER A 238 12.86 -3.74 -6.88
CA SER A 238 14.24 -3.36 -7.11
C SER A 238 14.90 -2.94 -5.80
N SER A 239 16.21 -3.09 -5.74
CA SER A 239 17.03 -2.67 -4.62
C SER A 239 18.45 -2.36 -5.08
N PRO A 240 19.15 -1.38 -4.50
CA PRO A 240 20.60 -1.26 -4.67
C PRO A 240 21.36 -2.40 -3.96
N PHE A 241 20.71 -3.16 -3.08
CA PHE A 241 21.29 -4.28 -2.36
C PHE A 241 21.13 -5.59 -3.16
N ASP A 242 22.20 -6.39 -3.20
CA ASP A 242 22.14 -7.75 -3.74
C ASP A 242 21.53 -8.70 -2.70
N LEU A 243 20.20 -8.63 -2.56
CA LEU A 243 19.47 -9.40 -1.55
C LEU A 243 19.56 -10.90 -1.82
N ASP A 244 19.77 -11.68 -0.77
CA ASP A 244 19.60 -13.12 -0.82
C ASP A 244 18.18 -13.48 -0.41
N LEU A 245 17.42 -13.99 -1.37
CA LEU A 245 16.01 -14.34 -1.23
C LEU A 245 15.82 -15.85 -1.32
N GLU A 246 14.84 -16.33 -0.57
CA GLU A 246 14.23 -17.64 -0.76
C GLU A 246 12.89 -17.42 -1.46
N PHE A 247 12.75 -17.87 -2.71
CA PHE A 247 11.52 -17.70 -3.49
C PHE A 247 10.48 -18.73 -3.03
N VAL A 248 9.60 -18.30 -2.12
CA VAL A 248 8.61 -19.14 -1.46
C VAL A 248 7.30 -18.37 -1.30
N GLN A 249 6.20 -19.07 -1.50
CA GLN A 249 4.86 -18.58 -1.18
C GLN A 249 4.44 -19.09 0.20
N ASN A 250 3.82 -18.23 0.99
CA ASN A 250 3.29 -18.53 2.31
C ASN A 250 1.76 -18.34 2.29
N GLU A 251 1.03 -19.46 2.15
CA GLU A 251 -0.44 -19.45 2.04
C GLU A 251 -1.13 -18.89 3.29
N GLU A 252 -0.58 -19.17 4.48
CA GLU A 252 -1.12 -18.64 5.74
C GLU A 252 -1.01 -17.12 5.80
N LEU A 253 0.17 -16.58 5.45
CA LEU A 253 0.39 -15.14 5.33
C LEU A 253 -0.56 -14.52 4.29
N ASP A 254 -0.67 -15.13 3.12
CA ASP A 254 -1.55 -14.65 2.04
C ASP A 254 -3.01 -14.57 2.51
N GLN A 255 -3.49 -15.60 3.23
CA GLN A 255 -4.81 -15.61 3.85
C GLN A 255 -4.97 -14.50 4.89
N ARG A 256 -4.00 -14.35 5.81
CA ARG A 256 -4.03 -13.30 6.84
C ARG A 256 -4.03 -11.89 6.24
N MET A 257 -3.29 -11.66 5.17
CA MET A 257 -3.32 -10.38 4.45
C MET A 257 -4.69 -10.14 3.79
N SER A 258 -5.24 -11.15 3.13
CA SER A 258 -6.58 -11.08 2.53
C SER A 258 -7.64 -10.72 3.57
N GLU A 259 -7.58 -11.35 4.74
CA GLU A 259 -8.46 -11.06 5.88
C GLU A 259 -8.24 -9.65 6.40
N LYS A 260 -7.00 -9.20 6.66
CA LYS A 260 -6.69 -7.88 7.25
C LYS A 260 -7.09 -6.72 6.33
N PHE A 261 -6.83 -6.83 5.02
CA PHE A 261 -7.03 -5.75 4.04
C PHE A 261 -8.38 -5.78 3.33
N GLN A 262 -9.40 -6.42 3.91
CA GLN A 262 -10.77 -6.26 3.42
C GLN A 262 -11.22 -4.79 3.46
N PRO A 263 -12.00 -4.32 2.46
CA PRO A 263 -12.56 -2.99 2.49
C PRO A 263 -13.58 -2.89 3.63
N VAL A 264 -13.31 -1.99 4.59
CA VAL A 264 -14.17 -1.74 5.76
C VAL A 264 -14.86 -0.39 5.62
N CYS A 265 -14.05 0.67 5.58
CA CYS A 265 -14.47 2.08 5.48
C CYS A 265 -13.77 2.77 4.31
N ALA A 266 -13.57 2.04 3.21
CA ALA A 266 -12.83 2.54 2.05
C ALA A 266 -13.79 2.84 0.91
N ASP A 267 -13.80 4.09 0.46
CA ASP A 267 -14.54 4.53 -0.73
C ASP A 267 -13.79 4.14 -2.02
N CYS A 268 -12.53 3.71 -1.89
CA CYS A 268 -11.66 3.36 -3.00
C CYS A 268 -11.47 1.84 -3.15
N PRO A 269 -11.32 1.34 -4.39
CA PRO A 269 -10.89 -0.02 -4.62
C PRO A 269 -9.47 -0.22 -4.07
N VAL A 270 -9.36 -0.96 -2.96
CA VAL A 270 -8.09 -1.42 -2.40
C VAL A 270 -7.81 -2.84 -2.87
N SER A 271 -6.75 -3.01 -3.65
CA SER A 271 -6.28 -4.32 -4.11
C SER A 271 -5.50 -5.09 -3.03
N GLY A 272 -5.34 -4.51 -1.83
CA GLY A 272 -4.58 -5.09 -0.71
C GLY A 272 -5.05 -6.48 -0.29
N ARG A 273 -6.36 -6.79 -0.42
CA ARG A 273 -6.89 -8.15 -0.14
C ARG A 273 -6.37 -9.24 -1.09
N TYR A 274 -5.74 -8.85 -2.20
CA TYR A 274 -5.17 -9.76 -3.18
C TYR A 274 -3.64 -9.79 -3.13
N GLN A 275 -3.06 -9.40 -1.99
CA GLN A 275 -1.63 -9.56 -1.76
C GLN A 275 -1.24 -11.02 -1.67
N GLN A 276 -0.14 -11.35 -2.32
CA GLN A 276 0.48 -12.67 -2.33
C GLN A 276 1.96 -12.51 -2.03
N SER A 277 2.48 -13.37 -1.18
CA SER A 277 3.91 -13.53 -0.92
C SER A 277 4.58 -14.26 -2.08
N PHE A 278 5.84 -13.92 -2.34
CA PHE A 278 6.63 -14.56 -3.40
C PHE A 278 8.06 -14.89 -3.01
N ALA A 279 8.58 -14.20 -1.98
CA ALA A 279 9.92 -14.44 -1.49
C ALA A 279 10.02 -14.08 -0.01
N ARG A 280 11.00 -14.68 0.65
CA ARG A 280 11.41 -14.43 2.02
C ARG A 280 12.86 -13.98 2.05
N LEU A 281 13.21 -13.09 2.98
CA LEU A 281 14.59 -12.63 3.14
C LEU A 281 15.42 -13.70 3.86
N LYS A 282 16.45 -14.23 3.20
CA LYS A 282 17.26 -15.32 3.75
C LYS A 282 17.98 -14.87 5.03
N GLY A 283 17.92 -15.68 6.08
CA GLY A 283 18.46 -15.35 7.40
C GLY A 283 17.56 -14.46 8.26
N TYR A 284 16.42 -14.00 7.73
CA TYR A 284 15.43 -13.18 8.44
C TYR A 284 14.03 -13.72 8.14
N GLU A 285 13.71 -14.85 8.76
CA GLU A 285 12.61 -15.74 8.38
C GLU A 285 11.20 -15.15 8.50
N ASN A 286 11.04 -14.02 9.18
CA ASN A 286 9.75 -13.37 9.34
C ASN A 286 9.52 -12.24 8.32
N PHE A 287 10.47 -11.96 7.41
CA PHE A 287 10.35 -10.88 6.43
C PHE A 287 10.02 -11.41 5.04
N TYR A 288 8.85 -11.03 4.54
CA TYR A 288 8.29 -11.51 3.28
C TYR A 288 8.06 -10.37 2.30
N PHE A 289 8.38 -10.62 1.04
CA PHE A 289 8.07 -9.75 -0.07
C PHE A 289 6.73 -10.15 -0.68
N THR A 290 5.87 -9.17 -0.91
CA THR A 290 4.52 -9.38 -1.41
C THR A 290 4.20 -8.49 -2.61
N TYR A 291 3.25 -8.94 -3.41
CA TYR A 291 2.68 -8.19 -4.53
C TYR A 291 1.16 -8.37 -4.57
N THR A 292 0.41 -7.40 -5.08
CA THR A 292 -1.03 -7.57 -5.36
C THR A 292 -1.26 -8.14 -6.75
N ARG A 293 -2.18 -9.10 -6.88
CA ARG A 293 -2.73 -9.54 -8.18
C ARG A 293 -4.19 -9.90 -8.07
N GLU A 294 -5.04 -9.07 -8.68
CA GLU A 294 -6.48 -9.34 -8.77
C GLU A 294 -6.78 -10.60 -9.62
N PRO A 295 -7.77 -11.42 -9.22
CA PRO A 295 -8.24 -12.55 -10.03
C PRO A 295 -8.64 -12.11 -11.44
N GLY A 296 -8.20 -12.87 -12.45
CA GLY A 296 -8.49 -12.57 -13.85
C GLY A 296 -7.72 -11.39 -14.46
N LYS A 297 -6.83 -10.73 -13.72
CA LYS A 297 -5.99 -9.64 -14.21
C LYS A 297 -4.52 -10.05 -14.33
N LEU A 298 -3.79 -9.44 -15.27
CA LEU A 298 -2.33 -9.49 -15.24
C LEU A 298 -1.81 -8.74 -14.01
N LEU A 299 -0.58 -9.05 -13.59
CA LEU A 299 0.03 -8.56 -12.35
C LEU A 299 -0.16 -7.04 -12.16
N ASP A 300 0.23 -6.27 -13.17
CA ASP A 300 0.18 -4.82 -13.11
C ASP A 300 -1.15 -4.23 -13.59
N GLU A 301 -2.08 -5.03 -14.12
CA GLU A 301 -3.41 -4.56 -14.54
C GLU A 301 -4.40 -4.39 -13.37
N THR A 302 -3.96 -4.78 -12.16
CA THR A 302 -4.64 -4.51 -10.89
C THR A 302 -5.00 -3.02 -10.76
N SER A 303 -6.08 -2.70 -10.04
CA SER A 303 -6.49 -1.30 -9.90
C SER A 303 -5.47 -0.46 -9.13
N VAL A 304 -4.89 -1.06 -8.09
CA VAL A 304 -3.79 -0.49 -7.32
C VAL A 304 -2.70 -1.55 -7.21
N PRO A 305 -1.79 -1.69 -8.20
CA PRO A 305 -0.62 -2.54 -8.05
C PRO A 305 0.20 -2.05 -6.86
N GLN A 306 0.41 -2.96 -5.91
CA GLN A 306 1.17 -2.74 -4.69
C GLN A 306 2.26 -3.79 -4.56
N ARG A 307 3.37 -3.37 -3.96
CA ARG A 307 4.51 -4.19 -3.55
C ARG A 307 4.86 -3.84 -2.12
N SER A 308 5.12 -4.84 -1.30
CA SER A 308 5.39 -4.61 0.12
C SER A 308 6.46 -5.53 0.67
N LEU A 309 7.10 -5.05 1.74
CA LEU A 309 7.83 -5.86 2.70
C LEU A 309 6.95 -5.99 3.94
N VAL A 310 6.67 -7.23 4.34
CA VAL A 310 5.79 -7.56 5.46
C VAL A 310 6.57 -8.38 6.48
N TYR A 311 6.37 -8.05 7.75
CA TYR A 311 6.81 -8.85 8.88
C TYR A 311 5.67 -9.78 9.31
N TYR A 312 5.93 -11.09 9.36
CA TYR A 312 4.98 -12.10 9.83
C TYR A 312 5.68 -13.22 10.60
N ASN A 313 5.26 -13.45 11.84
CA ASN A 313 5.79 -14.51 12.72
C ASN A 313 4.71 -15.52 13.18
N GLY A 314 3.53 -15.53 12.54
CA GLY A 314 2.36 -16.34 12.95
C GLY A 314 1.36 -15.59 13.84
N ASN A 315 1.83 -14.67 14.67
CA ASN A 315 0.99 -13.91 15.62
C ASN A 315 0.86 -12.43 15.22
N LEU A 316 1.95 -11.84 14.75
CA LEU A 316 2.05 -10.44 14.36
C LEU A 316 2.14 -10.35 12.84
N LEU A 317 1.28 -9.51 12.23
CA LEU A 317 1.36 -9.16 10.81
C LEU A 317 1.51 -7.64 10.66
N ARG A 318 2.67 -7.18 10.19
CA ARG A 318 2.97 -5.76 10.04
C ARG A 318 3.53 -5.45 8.66
N ILE A 319 2.94 -4.47 7.97
CA ILE A 319 3.60 -3.89 6.79
C ILE A 319 4.80 -3.08 7.29
N VAL A 320 6.00 -3.52 6.91
CA VAL A 320 7.25 -2.80 7.19
C VAL A 320 7.40 -1.66 6.19
N TYR A 321 7.14 -1.95 4.91
CA TYR A 321 7.22 -0.98 3.85
C TYR A 321 6.25 -1.34 2.73
N THR A 322 5.66 -0.34 2.08
CA THR A 322 4.79 -0.55 0.94
C THR A 322 4.89 0.59 -0.06
N ILE A 323 4.87 0.23 -1.34
CA ILE A 323 4.64 1.15 -2.44
C ILE A 323 3.39 0.69 -3.17
N GLN A 324 2.48 1.61 -3.39
CA GLN A 324 1.28 1.43 -4.18
C GLN A 324 1.28 2.44 -5.31
N PHE A 325 0.83 2.02 -6.49
CA PHE A 325 0.63 2.91 -7.62
C PHE A 325 -0.85 2.93 -7.99
N ASP A 326 -1.50 4.05 -7.73
CA ASP A 326 -2.88 4.24 -8.12
C ASP A 326 -2.94 4.52 -9.63
N LYS A 327 -3.37 3.50 -10.39
CA LYS A 327 -3.54 3.62 -11.85
C LYS A 327 -4.72 4.48 -12.24
N PHE A 328 -5.69 4.64 -11.34
CA PHE A 328 -6.94 5.31 -11.65
C PHE A 328 -6.91 6.78 -11.28
N GLY A 329 -6.18 7.20 -10.23
CA GLY A 329 -5.84 8.59 -9.87
C GLY A 329 -7.01 9.60 -9.79
N CYS A 330 -8.23 9.16 -10.08
CA CYS A 330 -9.46 9.92 -10.24
C CYS A 330 -10.63 9.21 -9.53
N GLY A 331 -10.39 8.05 -8.90
CA GLY A 331 -11.42 7.25 -8.23
C GLY A 331 -11.54 7.50 -6.73
N CYS A 332 -10.57 8.18 -6.13
CA CYS A 332 -10.58 8.61 -4.74
C CYS A 332 -10.68 10.13 -4.72
N ILE A 333 -11.87 10.67 -4.44
CA ILE A 333 -12.09 12.09 -4.20
C ILE A 333 -12.22 12.30 -2.69
#